data_AF-W2TJQ1-F1
#
_entry.id   AF-W2TJQ1-F1
#
_cell.length_a   1.000
_cell.length_b   1.000
_cell.length_c   1.000
_cell.angle_alpha   90.00
_cell.angle_beta   90.00
_cell.angle_gamma   90.00
#
_symmetry.space_group_name_H-M   'P 1'
#
loop_
_entity.id
_entity.type
_entity.pdbx_description
1 polymer ?
#
loop_
_entity_poly.entity_id
_entity_poly.type
_entity_poly.pdbx_seq_one_letter_code
_entity_poly.pdbx_strand_id
1 'polypeptide(L)'
;MISIQLLFVLLMYLLGNVLSIVSLYILFTHSGLHRNFRMVVFLLIMFGLLRSFCVYSLAATNYFIETENGEDVKNIVINAFVFAICGFAISSLFLSIERCIAVYTPKDYERYSSRSSLPCITFLITTVLTTVLGYWANKNNENQIPLITVTTAAGFISLIVSFYQFYACTKWD
;
A
#
# COMPACT_ATOMS: atom_id res chain seq x y z
N MET A 1 -30.11 -10.98 7.05
CA MET A 1 -29.75 -9.97 8.09
C MET A 1 -28.30 -9.57 7.86
N ILE A 2 -28.01 -8.27 7.75
CA ILE A 2 -26.63 -7.78 7.66
C ILE A 2 -25.97 -8.02 9.02
N SER A 3 -24.87 -8.78 9.06
CA SER A 3 -24.13 -9.00 10.29
C SER A 3 -23.35 -7.73 10.66
N ILE A 4 -23.18 -7.49 11.97
CA ILE A 4 -22.41 -6.34 12.49
C ILE A 4 -20.98 -6.33 11.91
N GLN A 5 -20.39 -7.51 11.71
CA GLN A 5 -19.08 -7.66 11.08
C GLN A 5 -19.05 -7.15 9.64
N LEU A 6 -20.08 -7.46 8.83
CA LEU A 6 -20.18 -6.97 7.46
C LEU A 6 -20.31 -5.44 7.44
N LEU A 7 -21.10 -4.86 8.35
CA LEU A 7 -21.28 -3.42 8.46
C LEU A 7 -19.94 -2.70 8.70
N PHE A 8 -19.11 -3.19 9.60
CA PHE A 8 -17.78 -2.62 9.86
C PHE A 8 -16.85 -2.74 8.64
N VAL A 9 -16.86 -3.88 7.94
CA VAL A 9 -16.06 -4.05 6.70
C VAL A 9 -16.49 -3.07 5.62
N LEU A 10 -17.80 -2.89 5.43
CA LEU A 10 -18.36 -1.99 4.42
C LEU A 10 -18.08 -0.51 4.75
N LEU A 11 -18.17 -0.14 6.02
CA LEU A 11 -17.87 1.20 6.49
C LEU A 11 -16.37 1.52 6.33
N MET A 12 -15.49 0.59 6.69
CA MET A 12 -14.03 0.73 6.50
C MET A 12 -13.66 0.80 5.01
N TYR A 13 -14.33 0.00 4.17
CA TYR A 13 -14.16 0.05 2.71
C TYR A 13 -14.56 1.41 2.12
N LEU A 14 -15.74 1.91 2.50
CA LEU A 14 -16.26 3.19 1.99
C LEU A 14 -15.39 4.35 2.45
N LEU A 15 -15.05 4.40 3.74
CA LEU A 15 -14.21 5.45 4.32
C LEU A 15 -12.79 5.40 3.73
N GLY A 16 -12.22 4.20 3.57
CA GLY A 16 -10.92 4.00 2.94
C GLY A 16 -10.88 4.50 1.50
N ASN A 17 -11.85 4.11 0.67
CA ASN A 17 -11.87 4.51 -0.74
C ASN A 17 -12.13 6.00 -0.93
N VAL A 18 -13.03 6.60 -0.14
CA VAL A 18 -13.26 8.06 -0.18
C VAL A 18 -11.98 8.82 0.16
N LEU A 19 -11.28 8.43 1.23
CA LEU A 19 -10.01 9.04 1.61
C LEU A 19 -8.93 8.82 0.55
N SER A 20 -8.88 7.64 -0.08
CA SER A 20 -7.95 7.35 -1.18
C SER A 20 -8.20 8.22 -2.41
N ILE A 21 -9.46 8.47 -2.78
CA ILE A 21 -9.82 9.36 -3.90
C ILE A 21 -9.41 10.80 -3.59
N VAL A 22 -9.70 11.29 -2.38
CA VAL A 22 -9.27 12.63 -1.94
C VAL A 22 -7.74 12.74 -1.97
N SER A 23 -7.03 11.71 -1.50
CA SER A 23 -5.56 11.67 -1.53
C SER A 23 -5.02 11.71 -2.96
N LEU A 24 -5.66 10.98 -3.88
CA LEU A 24 -5.30 10.97 -5.30
C LEU A 24 -5.51 12.35 -5.95
N TYR A 25 -6.63 13.00 -5.63
CA TYR A 25 -6.95 14.34 -6.10
C TYR A 25 -5.89 15.36 -5.64
N ILE A 26 -5.51 15.32 -4.36
CA ILE A 26 -4.45 16.19 -3.80
C ILE A 26 -3.12 15.93 -4.52
N LEU A 27 -2.79 14.67 -4.76
CA LEU A 27 -1.54 14.25 -5.42
C LEU A 27 -1.40 14.80 -6.85
N PHE A 28 -2.51 14.82 -7.60
CA PHE A 28 -2.53 15.36 -8.96
C PHE A 28 -2.61 16.89 -9.01
N THR A 29 -3.26 17.51 -8.03
CA THR A 29 -3.49 18.97 -8.02
C THR A 29 -2.28 19.75 -7.48
N HIS A 30 -1.53 19.21 -6.52
CA HIS A 30 -0.34 19.87 -5.99
C HIS A 30 0.94 19.52 -6.77
N SER A 31 1.39 20.47 -7.59
CA SER A 31 2.61 20.38 -8.41
C SER A 31 3.92 20.53 -7.63
N GLY A 32 3.85 20.97 -6.37
CA GLY A 32 5.02 21.26 -5.52
C GLY A 32 5.75 20.02 -5.00
N LEU A 33 5.20 18.82 -5.14
CA LEU A 33 5.84 17.60 -4.65
C LEU A 33 6.83 17.03 -5.68
N HIS A 34 7.97 16.55 -5.17
CA HIS A 34 8.97 15.88 -6.01
C HIS A 34 8.36 14.70 -6.77
N ARG A 35 8.84 14.47 -7.99
CA ARG A 35 8.27 13.45 -8.90
C ARG A 35 8.39 12.04 -8.32
N ASN A 36 9.51 11.75 -7.65
CA ASN A 36 9.73 10.44 -7.03
C ASN A 36 8.76 10.19 -5.86
N PHE A 37 8.63 11.18 -4.95
CA PHE A 37 7.66 11.13 -3.85
C PHE A 37 6.24 10.86 -4.36
N ARG A 38 5.84 11.59 -5.41
CA ARG A 38 4.51 11.41 -6.01
C ARG A 38 4.29 10.00 -6.53
N MET A 39 5.30 9.40 -7.15
CA MET A 39 5.19 8.03 -7.67
C MET A 39 5.03 7.00 -6.55
N VAL A 40 5.78 7.15 -5.46
CA VAL A 40 5.68 6.26 -4.29
C VAL A 40 4.30 6.36 -3.64
N VAL A 41 3.80 7.58 -3.44
CA VAL A 41 2.46 7.79 -2.86
C VAL A 41 1.36 7.28 -3.81
N PHE A 42 1.52 7.48 -5.12
CA PHE A 42 0.60 6.93 -6.12
C PHE A 42 0.52 5.40 -6.03
N LEU A 43 1.67 4.72 -6.00
CA LEU A 43 1.74 3.27 -5.84
C LEU A 43 1.09 2.80 -4.54
N LEU A 44 1.36 3.50 -3.44
CA LEU A 44 0.78 3.19 -2.14
C LEU A 44 -0.75 3.31 -2.14
N ILE A 45 -1.31 4.35 -2.78
CA ILE A 45 -2.76 4.50 -2.93
C ILE A 45 -3.34 3.41 -3.84
N MET A 46 -2.70 3.11 -4.97
CA MET A 46 -3.18 2.08 -5.91
C MET A 46 -3.21 0.69 -5.29
N PHE A 47 -2.14 0.29 -4.58
CA PHE A 47 -2.15 -0.98 -3.83
C PHE A 47 -3.13 -0.96 -2.66
N GLY A 48 -3.36 0.19 -2.02
CA GLY A 48 -4.39 0.37 -1.00
C GLY A 48 -5.81 0.14 -1.54
N LEU A 49 -6.13 0.71 -2.71
CA LEU A 49 -7.40 0.51 -3.40
C LEU A 49 -7.56 -0.95 -3.85
N LEU A 50 -6.52 -1.56 -4.43
CA LEU A 50 -6.54 -2.96 -4.84
C LEU A 50 -6.78 -3.89 -3.64
N ARG A 51 -6.12 -3.62 -2.51
CA ARG A 51 -6.33 -4.35 -1.26
C ARG A 51 -7.78 -4.22 -0.77
N SER A 52 -8.29 -2.99 -0.72
CA SER A 52 -9.67 -2.68 -0.33
C SER A 52 -10.68 -3.44 -1.19
N PHE A 53 -10.46 -3.44 -2.51
CA PHE A 53 -11.26 -4.21 -3.47
C PHE A 53 -11.23 -5.72 -3.20
N CYS A 54 -10.06 -6.30 -2.95
CA CYS A 54 -9.97 -7.74 -2.66
C CYS A 54 -10.69 -8.14 -1.36
N VAL A 55 -10.62 -7.30 -0.31
CA VAL A 55 -11.35 -7.56 0.95
C VAL A 55 -12.86 -7.53 0.73
N TYR A 56 -13.35 -6.57 -0.04
CA TYR A 56 -14.77 -6.50 -0.40
C TYR A 56 -15.21 -7.71 -1.21
N SER A 57 -14.44 -8.09 -2.24
CA SER A 57 -14.70 -9.28 -3.04
C SER A 57 -14.70 -10.56 -2.20
N LEU A 58 -13.81 -10.67 -1.21
CA LEU A 58 -13.73 -11.82 -0.31
C LEU A 58 -14.94 -11.88 0.65
N ALA A 59 -15.38 -10.74 1.16
CA ALA A 59 -16.61 -10.63 1.94
C ALA A 59 -17.85 -10.98 1.09
N ALA A 60 -17.87 -10.58 -0.18
CA ALA A 60 -18.96 -10.91 -1.11
C ALA A 60 -18.98 -12.40 -1.46
N THR A 61 -17.82 -13.04 -1.70
CA THR A 61 -17.75 -14.49 -2.02
C THR A 61 -18.32 -15.36 -0.91
N ASN A 62 -18.27 -14.92 0.35
CA ASN A 62 -18.88 -15.67 1.46
C ASN A 62 -20.42 -15.81 1.34
N TYR A 63 -21.07 -14.99 0.51
CA TYR A 63 -22.51 -15.08 0.23
C TYR A 63 -22.83 -15.97 -0.98
N PHE A 64 -21.85 -16.36 -1.80
CA PHE A 64 -22.03 -17.14 -3.03
C PHE A 64 -21.50 -18.58 -2.95
N ILE A 65 -21.10 -19.03 -1.75
CA ILE A 65 -20.43 -20.34 -1.50
C ILE A 65 -21.26 -21.55 -1.99
N GLU A 66 -22.57 -21.41 -2.21
CA GLU A 66 -23.42 -22.50 -2.72
C GLU A 66 -23.18 -22.87 -4.20
N THR A 67 -22.30 -22.16 -4.92
CA THR A 67 -21.97 -22.47 -6.32
C THR A 67 -20.65 -23.23 -6.46
N GLU A 68 -20.61 -24.23 -7.34
CA GLU A 68 -19.48 -25.14 -7.59
C GLU A 68 -18.15 -24.42 -7.92
N ASN A 69 -18.21 -23.18 -8.41
CA ASN A 69 -17.05 -22.33 -8.73
C ASN A 69 -16.61 -21.39 -7.58
N GLY A 70 -17.29 -21.41 -6.43
CA GLY A 70 -17.06 -20.44 -5.34
C GLY A 70 -15.69 -20.57 -4.67
N GLU A 71 -15.16 -21.79 -4.56
CA GLU A 71 -13.84 -22.03 -3.95
C GLU A 71 -12.69 -21.55 -4.82
N ASP A 72 -12.77 -21.75 -6.14
CA ASP A 72 -11.75 -21.28 -7.09
C ASP A 72 -11.67 -19.75 -7.12
N VAL A 73 -12.83 -19.08 -7.15
CA VAL A 73 -12.90 -17.61 -7.10
C VAL A 73 -12.32 -17.09 -5.79
N LYS A 74 -12.63 -17.72 -4.66
CA LYS A 74 -12.09 -17.34 -3.34
C LYS A 74 -10.56 -17.46 -3.32
N ASN A 75 -10.00 -18.53 -3.85
CA ASN A 75 -8.55 -18.74 -3.90
C ASN A 75 -7.85 -17.70 -4.78
N ILE A 76 -8.44 -17.35 -5.94
CA ILE A 76 -7.92 -16.29 -6.81
C ILE A 76 -7.93 -14.93 -6.08
N VAL A 77 -9.01 -14.61 -5.37
CA VAL A 77 -9.14 -13.35 -4.61
C VAL A 77 -8.15 -13.29 -3.44
N ILE A 78 -7.93 -14.40 -2.73
CA ILE A 78 -6.91 -14.50 -1.67
C ILE A 78 -5.51 -14.25 -2.25
N ASN A 79 -5.18 -14.90 -3.37
CA ASN A 79 -3.89 -14.71 -4.02
C ASN A 79 -3.67 -13.26 -4.46
N ALA A 80 -4.70 -12.63 -5.06
CA ALA A 80 -4.67 -11.22 -5.45
C ALA A 80 -4.52 -10.28 -4.24
N PHE A 81 -5.17 -10.62 -3.12
CA PHE A 81 -5.05 -9.88 -1.86
C PHE A 81 -3.62 -9.90 -1.31
N VAL A 82 -2.95 -11.06 -1.37
CA VAL A 82 -1.54 -11.20 -0.94
C VAL A 82 -0.63 -10.29 -1.77
N PHE A 83 -0.77 -10.28 -3.10
CA PHE A 83 -0.01 -9.37 -3.97
C PHE A 83 -0.27 -7.90 -3.62
N ALA A 84 -1.52 -7.52 -3.37
CA ALA A 84 -1.87 -6.15 -2.99
C ALA A 84 -1.20 -5.71 -1.69
N ILE A 85 -1.11 -6.59 -0.69
CA ILE A 85 -0.46 -6.29 0.59
C ILE A 85 1.05 -6.20 0.45
N CYS A 86 1.68 -7.11 -0.30
CA CYS A 86 3.10 -7.04 -0.59
C CYS A 86 3.45 -5.71 -1.28
N GLY A 87 2.68 -5.32 -2.31
CA GLY A 87 2.90 -4.05 -3.02
C GLY A 87 2.69 -2.83 -2.13
N PHE A 88 1.69 -2.87 -1.25
CA PHE A 88 1.46 -1.82 -0.26
C PHE A 88 2.65 -1.66 0.70
N ALA A 89 3.22 -2.77 1.17
CA ALA A 89 4.33 -2.74 2.11
C ALA A 89 5.65 -2.29 1.47
N ILE A 90 5.95 -2.74 0.26
CA ILE A 90 7.14 -2.28 -0.48
C ILE A 90 7.02 -0.79 -0.78
N SER A 91 5.83 -0.32 -1.19
CA SER A 91 5.59 1.11 -1.41
C SER A 91 5.77 1.92 -0.12
N SER A 92 5.33 1.39 1.03
CA SER A 92 5.53 1.99 2.35
C SER A 92 7.01 2.04 2.75
N LEU A 93 7.77 1.00 2.42
CA LEU A 93 9.22 0.98 2.64
C LEU A 93 9.92 2.05 1.79
N PHE A 94 9.59 2.15 0.50
CA PHE A 94 10.12 3.20 -0.37
C PHE A 94 9.78 4.59 0.13
N LEU A 95 8.57 4.80 0.67
CA LEU A 95 8.19 6.08 1.27
C LEU A 95 9.06 6.43 2.48
N SER A 96 9.40 5.43 3.30
CA SER A 96 10.26 5.59 4.47
C SER A 96 11.69 5.94 4.07
N ILE A 97 12.24 5.23 3.07
CA ILE A 97 13.58 5.49 2.52
C ILE A 97 13.63 6.90 1.93
N GLU A 98 12.61 7.27 1.18
CA GLU A 98 12.54 8.57 0.53
C GLU A 98 12.52 9.71 1.56
N ARG A 99 11.71 9.59 2.62
CA ARG A 99 11.68 10.55 3.73
C ARG A 99 13.02 10.61 4.48
N CYS A 100 13.64 9.45 4.69
CA CYS A 100 14.95 9.36 5.33
C CYS A 100 16.02 10.13 4.53
N ILE A 101 16.07 9.93 3.19
CA ILE A 101 17.00 10.64 2.31
C ILE A 101 16.72 12.14 2.32
N ALA A 102 15.45 12.55 2.28
CA ALA A 102 15.08 13.97 2.32
C ALA A 102 15.54 14.67 3.61
N VAL A 103 15.56 13.96 4.75
CA VAL A 103 16.00 14.49 6.05
C VAL A 103 17.53 14.47 6.18
N TYR A 104 18.20 13.38 5.83
CA TYR A 104 19.65 13.24 6.06
C TYR A 104 20.50 13.97 5.00
N THR A 105 20.05 14.04 3.75
CA THR A 105 20.82 14.66 2.65
C THR A 105 19.94 15.58 1.78
N PRO A 106 19.39 16.68 2.34
CA PRO A 106 18.41 17.53 1.66
C PRO A 106 18.95 18.14 0.35
N LYS A 107 20.23 18.56 0.32
CA LYS A 107 20.87 19.18 -0.86
C LYS A 107 20.98 18.21 -2.04
N ASP A 108 21.32 16.95 -1.77
CA ASP A 108 21.40 15.93 -2.82
C ASP A 108 19.99 15.48 -3.23
N TYR A 109 19.08 15.36 -2.27
CA TYR A 109 17.69 15.02 -2.52
C TYR A 109 17.04 16.03 -3.48
N GLU A 110 17.17 17.33 -3.25
CA GLU A 110 16.59 18.36 -4.14
C GLU A 110 17.15 18.27 -5.57
N ARG A 111 18.46 17.98 -5.68
CA ARG A 111 19.17 17.90 -6.97
C ARG A 111 18.84 16.65 -7.79
N TYR A 112 18.59 15.51 -7.13
CA TYR A 112 18.33 14.24 -7.82
C TYR A 112 16.84 13.89 -7.92
N SER A 113 16.01 14.26 -6.94
CA SER A 113 14.59 13.85 -6.84
C SER A 113 13.68 14.39 -7.96
N SER A 114 14.12 15.44 -8.66
CA SER A 114 13.43 15.98 -9.84
C SER A 114 13.70 15.20 -11.14
N ARG A 115 14.71 14.32 -11.18
CA ARG A 115 15.03 13.51 -12.36
C ARG A 115 13.92 12.51 -12.65
N SER A 116 13.47 12.47 -13.91
CA SER A 116 12.39 11.57 -14.35
C SER A 116 12.75 10.08 -14.34
N SER A 117 14.04 9.73 -14.22
CA SER A 117 14.49 8.33 -14.16
C SER A 117 14.19 7.64 -12.83
N LEU A 118 14.26 8.38 -11.72
CA LEU A 118 13.99 7.86 -10.37
C LEU A 118 12.58 7.27 -10.21
N PRO A 119 11.48 7.97 -10.55
CA PRO A 119 10.14 7.39 -10.40
C PRO A 119 9.94 6.14 -11.25
N CYS A 120 10.56 6.06 -12.43
CA CYS A 120 10.50 4.89 -13.30
C CYS A 120 11.22 3.69 -12.66
N ILE A 121 12.41 3.92 -12.09
CA ILE A 121 13.16 2.90 -11.36
C ILE A 121 12.37 2.42 -10.14
N THR A 122 11.81 3.35 -9.36
CA THR A 122 10.99 3.02 -8.18
C THR A 122 9.75 2.21 -8.56
N PHE A 123 9.08 2.56 -9.66
CA PHE A 123 7.96 1.78 -10.18
C PHE A 123 8.36 0.35 -10.56
N LEU A 124 9.45 0.21 -11.31
CA LEU A 124 9.93 -1.08 -11.79
C LEU A 124 10.39 -1.97 -10.64
N ILE A 125 11.19 -1.43 -9.71
CA ILE A 125 11.64 -2.19 -8.53
C ILE A 125 10.45 -2.56 -7.64
N THR A 126 9.50 -1.65 -7.41
CA THR A 126 8.32 -1.95 -6.59
C THR A 126 7.49 -3.08 -7.21
N THR A 127 7.24 -3.03 -8.51
CA THR A 127 6.47 -4.07 -9.20
C THR A 127 7.20 -5.41 -9.22
N VAL A 128 8.50 -5.45 -9.51
CA VAL A 128 9.31 -6.68 -9.48
C VAL A 128 9.40 -7.29 -8.08
N LEU A 129 9.63 -6.48 -7.04
CA LEU A 129 9.65 -6.99 -5.66
C LEU A 129 8.26 -7.50 -5.25
N THR A 130 7.19 -6.83 -5.70
CA THR A 130 5.81 -7.26 -5.40
C THR A 130 5.52 -8.61 -6.03
N THR A 131 5.92 -8.84 -7.28
CA THR A 131 5.70 -10.12 -7.94
C THR A 131 6.53 -11.24 -7.33
N VAL A 132 7.81 -10.99 -7.02
CA VAL A 132 8.69 -12.00 -6.41
C VAL A 132 8.19 -12.39 -5.01
N LEU A 133 7.91 -11.40 -4.15
CA LEU A 133 7.46 -11.66 -2.79
C LEU A 133 6.05 -12.24 -2.76
N GLY A 134 5.14 -11.74 -3.59
CA GLY A 134 3.79 -12.29 -3.68
C GLY A 134 3.76 -13.72 -4.22
N TYR A 135 4.63 -14.06 -5.20
CA TYR A 135 4.77 -15.42 -5.68
C TYR A 135 5.30 -16.36 -4.59
N TRP A 136 6.34 -15.94 -3.86
CA TRP A 136 6.88 -16.71 -2.74
C TRP A 136 5.85 -16.90 -1.61
N ALA A 137 5.07 -15.85 -1.30
CA ALA A 137 4.02 -15.91 -0.29
C ALA A 137 2.89 -16.88 -0.69
N ASN A 138 2.47 -16.85 -1.97
CA ASN A 138 1.45 -17.76 -2.47
C ASN A 138 1.94 -19.20 -2.58
N LYS A 139 3.22 -19.42 -2.90
CA LYS A 139 3.80 -20.78 -2.95
C LYS A 139 3.84 -21.44 -1.56
N ASN A 140 4.03 -20.65 -0.50
CA ASN A 140 4.17 -21.12 0.87
C ASN A 140 2.87 -20.92 1.69
N ASN A 141 1.69 -21.25 1.13
CA ASN A 141 0.32 -21.02 1.65
C ASN A 141 0.15 -20.87 3.19
N GLU A 142 0.87 -21.64 4.01
CA GLU A 142 0.84 -21.57 5.48
C GLU A 142 1.37 -20.24 6.08
N ASN A 143 2.25 -19.52 5.37
CA ASN A 143 2.89 -18.29 5.84
C ASN A 143 2.22 -16.99 5.37
N GLN A 144 1.10 -17.06 4.64
CA GLN A 144 0.43 -15.88 4.12
C GLN A 144 -0.06 -14.95 5.23
N ILE A 145 -0.70 -15.49 6.26
CA ILE A 145 -1.26 -14.71 7.38
C ILE A 145 -0.17 -13.96 8.16
N PRO A 146 0.91 -14.60 8.66
CA PRO A 146 1.98 -13.89 9.36
C PRO A 146 2.67 -12.83 8.48
N LEU A 147 2.89 -13.12 7.19
CA LEU A 147 3.52 -12.17 6.28
C LEU A 147 2.67 -10.91 6.13
N ILE A 148 1.34 -11.07 6.04
CA ILE A 148 0.37 -9.98 5.99
C ILE A 148 0.41 -9.13 7.27
N THR A 149 0.44 -9.76 8.45
CA THR A 149 0.47 -9.03 9.73
C THR A 149 1.78 -8.26 9.92
N VAL A 150 2.93 -8.87 9.58
CA VAL A 150 4.24 -8.24 9.71
C VAL A 150 4.37 -7.07 8.73
N THR A 151 3.93 -7.22 7.48
CA THR A 151 4.01 -6.15 6.48
C THR A 151 3.08 -4.97 6.81
N THR A 152 1.88 -5.25 7.33
CA THR A 152 0.97 -4.19 7.79
C THR A 152 1.49 -3.48 9.04
N ALA A 153 2.01 -4.22 10.03
CA ALA A 153 2.64 -3.64 11.20
C ALA A 153 3.84 -2.76 10.82
N ALA A 154 4.69 -3.21 9.90
CA ALA A 154 5.81 -2.44 9.38
C ALA A 154 5.36 -1.13 8.71
N GLY A 155 4.26 -1.15 7.96
CA GLY A 155 3.66 0.05 7.37
C GLY A 155 3.15 1.06 8.42
N PHE A 156 2.51 0.58 9.49
CA PHE A 156 2.10 1.44 10.60
C PHE A 156 3.28 2.02 11.38
N ILE A 157 4.31 1.21 11.66
CA ILE A 157 5.53 1.66 12.34
C ILE A 157 6.25 2.71 11.48
N SER A 158 6.35 2.50 10.17
CA SER A 158 6.89 3.47 9.21
C SER A 158 6.17 4.83 9.28
N LEU A 159 4.83 4.82 9.35
CA LEU A 159 4.03 6.04 9.52
C LEU A 159 4.36 6.75 10.83
N ILE A 160 4.42 6.02 11.95
CA ILE A 160 4.74 6.59 13.27
C ILE A 160 6.14 7.19 13.28
N VAL A 161 7.14 6.48 12.76
CA VAL A 161 8.53 6.95 12.66
C VAL A 161 8.62 8.21 11.81
N SER A 162 7.87 8.28 10.71
CA SER A 162 7.82 9.47 9.87
C SER A 162 7.24 10.69 10.61
N PHE A 163 6.18 10.51 11.38
CA PHE A 163 5.60 11.58 12.22
C PHE A 163 6.59 12.04 13.30
N TYR A 164 7.28 11.09 13.94
CA TYR A 164 8.30 11.41 14.93
C TYR A 164 9.48 12.18 14.32
N GLN A 165 9.97 11.77 13.15
CA GLN A 165 11.02 12.50 12.42
C GLN A 165 10.60 13.92 12.06
N PHE A 166 9.36 14.13 11.60
CA PHE A 166 8.84 15.46 11.32
C PHE A 166 8.81 16.34 12.58
N TYR A 167 8.30 15.82 13.69
CA TYR A 167 8.23 16.55 14.96
C TYR A 167 9.62 16.83 15.55
N ALA A 168 10.55 15.88 15.43
CA ALA A 168 11.92 16.05 15.85
C ALA A 168 12.62 17.13 15.03
N CYS A 169 12.41 17.20 13.72
CA CYS A 169 13.03 18.21 12.85
C CYS A 169 12.51 19.63 13.15
N THR A 170 11.21 19.80 13.45
CA THR A 170 10.63 21.11 13.84
C THR A 170 11.12 21.65 15.20
N LYS A 171 11.84 20.85 15.98
CA LYS A 171 12.43 21.26 17.27
C LYS A 171 13.89 21.74 17.15
N TRP A 172 14.49 21.63 15.97
CA TRP A 172 15.88 22.04 15.71
C TRP A 172 15.98 23.36 14.91
N ASP A 173 14.83 24.01 14.65
CA ASP A 173 14.71 25.42 14.28
C ASP A 173 14.22 26.24 15.50
#